data_AF-A0A4Y2QI92-F1
#
_entry.id   AF-A0A4Y2QI92-F1
#
_cell.length_a   1.000
_cell.length_b   1.000
_cell.length_c   1.000
_cell.angle_alpha   90.00
_cell.angle_beta   90.00
_cell.angle_gamma   90.00
#
_symmetry.space_group_name_H-M   'P 1'
#
loop_
_entity.id
_entity.type
_entity.pdbx_description
1 polymer ?
#
loop_
_entity_poly.entity_id
_entity_poly.type
_entity_poly.pdbx_seq_one_letter_code
_entity_poly.pdbx_strand_id
1 'polypeptide(L)'
;MGDLDFYPNGGKSQPQCQKGSKSASFLTKRICNHSAAISYFLQSVNSSKCNFLASKCDSYSDFQKGLCSNDSSPMAEMGQPAKPISGLPPKSEFFLRTSPSQPYCLQGSYESK
;
A
#
# COMPACT_ATOMS: atom_id res chain seq x y z
N MET A 1 -9.14 -2.02 11.98
CA MET A 1 -9.09 -3.34 11.35
C MET A 1 -10.47 -3.62 10.80
N GLY A 2 -10.56 -3.89 9.51
CA GLY A 2 -11.81 -4.09 8.78
C GLY A 2 -11.83 -5.45 8.07
N ASP A 3 -12.61 -5.57 7.01
CA ASP A 3 -12.63 -6.79 6.20
C ASP A 3 -11.34 -6.98 5.40
N LEU A 4 -10.87 -5.88 4.79
CA LEU A 4 -9.58 -5.79 4.11
C LEU A 4 -8.73 -4.71 4.79
N ASP A 5 -7.56 -5.11 5.29
CA ASP A 5 -6.60 -4.22 5.93
C ASP A 5 -5.39 -4.02 5.00
N PHE A 6 -5.15 -2.77 4.58
CA PHE A 6 -4.09 -2.43 3.63
C PHE A 6 -2.86 -1.85 4.34
N TYR A 7 -1.68 -2.39 4.00
CA TYR A 7 -0.40 -2.03 4.59
C TYR A 7 0.60 -1.56 3.52
N PRO A 8 0.45 -0.34 2.97
CA PRO A 8 1.41 0.23 2.03
C PRO A 8 2.79 0.29 2.68
N ASN A 9 3.78 -0.28 1.99
CA ASN A 9 5.18 -0.36 2.44
C ASN A 9 5.31 -1.02 3.82
N GLY A 10 4.46 -2.01 4.12
CA GLY A 10 4.43 -2.71 5.41
C GLY A 10 3.81 -1.91 6.56
N GLY A 11 3.17 -0.77 6.27
CA GLY A 11 2.36 -0.01 7.22
C GLY A 11 3.12 0.85 8.23
N LYS A 12 4.46 0.85 8.23
CA LYS A 12 5.26 1.53 9.26
C LYS A 12 6.00 2.77 8.77
N SER A 13 6.70 2.67 7.65
CA SER A 13 7.56 3.73 7.12
C SER A 13 7.26 3.96 5.64
N GLN A 14 6.79 5.16 5.33
CA GLN A 14 6.33 5.53 4.00
C GLN A 14 7.45 6.24 3.23
N PRO A 15 7.73 5.86 1.96
CA PRO A 15 8.84 6.39 1.18
C PRO A 15 8.87 7.92 1.09
N GLN A 16 7.69 8.56 0.96
CA GLN A 16 7.58 10.03 0.89
C GLN A 16 8.10 10.74 2.16
N CYS A 17 8.11 10.06 3.30
CA CYS A 17 8.55 10.60 4.59
C CYS A 17 10.04 10.38 4.86
N GLN A 18 10.67 9.50 4.08
CA GLN A 18 12.12 9.33 4.06
C GLN A 18 12.78 10.19 2.99
N LYS A 19 11.99 10.71 2.03
CA LYS A 19 12.44 11.66 1.02
C LYS A 19 12.61 13.04 1.64
N GLY A 20 13.83 13.38 2.07
CA GLY A 20 14.13 14.72 2.61
C GLY A 20 15.36 14.78 3.49
N SER A 21 15.48 15.90 4.22
CA SER A 21 16.61 16.16 5.11
C SER A 21 16.77 15.04 6.14
N LYS A 22 17.99 14.48 6.24
CA LYS A 22 18.37 13.58 7.34
C LYS A 22 18.14 14.22 8.71
N SER A 23 18.04 15.55 8.78
CA SER A 23 17.77 16.34 9.98
C SER A 23 16.28 16.48 10.34
N ALA A 24 15.35 15.91 9.57
CA ALA A 24 13.94 15.90 9.96
C ALA A 24 13.79 15.17 11.30
N SER A 25 13.17 15.84 12.27
CA SER A 25 12.99 15.28 13.62
C SER A 25 12.19 13.98 13.60
N PHE A 26 12.36 13.17 14.65
CA PHE A 26 11.58 11.95 14.84
C PHE A 26 10.07 12.21 14.80
N LEU A 27 9.62 13.30 15.43
CA LEU A 27 8.22 13.70 15.46
C LEU A 27 7.71 14.07 14.06
N THR A 28 8.49 14.81 13.28
CA THR A 28 8.14 15.18 11.90
C THR A 28 7.95 13.93 11.02
N LYS A 29 8.85 12.95 11.14
CA LYS A 29 8.73 11.67 10.40
C LYS A 29 7.49 10.88 10.82
N ARG A 30 7.18 10.81 12.13
CA ARG A 30 5.97 10.15 12.65
C ARG A 30 4.70 10.78 12.09
N ILE A 31 4.59 12.10 12.13
CA ILE A 31 3.45 12.86 11.61
C ILE A 31 3.29 12.59 10.12
N CYS A 32 4.38 12.67 9.35
CA CYS A 32 4.34 12.38 7.91
C CYS A 32 3.85 10.94 7.63
N ASN A 33 4.39 9.94 8.34
CA ASN A 33 4.01 8.54 8.15
C ASN A 33 2.52 8.33 8.46
N HIS A 34 2.01 9.00 9.48
CA HIS A 34 0.59 8.97 9.83
C HIS A 34 -0.28 9.63 8.74
N SER A 35 0.10 10.82 8.28
CA SER A 35 -0.65 11.56 7.24
C SER A 35 -0.58 10.94 5.84
N ALA A 36 0.33 9.99 5.61
CA ALA A 36 0.47 9.31 4.32
C ALA A 36 -0.81 8.56 3.93
N ALA A 37 -1.52 7.98 4.90
CA ALA A 37 -2.80 7.30 4.65
C ALA A 37 -3.82 8.23 3.97
N ILE A 38 -3.88 9.50 4.40
CA ILE A 38 -4.75 10.52 3.81
C ILE A 38 -4.33 10.81 2.37
N SER A 39 -3.02 10.95 2.13
CA SER A 39 -2.48 11.23 0.79
C SER A 39 -2.79 10.11 -0.20
N TYR A 40 -2.65 8.85 0.22
CA TYR A 40 -2.97 7.70 -0.61
C TYR A 40 -4.47 7.59 -0.87
N PHE A 41 -5.31 7.80 0.16
CA PHE A 41 -6.76 7.79 -0.01
C PHE A 41 -7.24 8.87 -0.99
N LEU A 42 -6.79 10.12 -0.82
CA LEU A 42 -7.16 11.21 -1.73
C LEU A 42 -6.76 10.92 -3.18
N GLN A 43 -5.59 10.31 -3.38
CA GLN A 43 -5.14 9.94 -4.72
C GLN A 43 -5.94 8.77 -5.31
N SER A 44 -6.38 7.82 -4.49
CA SER A 44 -7.20 6.68 -4.94
C SER A 44 -8.57 7.09 -5.50
N VAL A 45 -9.08 8.29 -5.16
CA VAL A 45 -10.38 8.79 -5.66
C VAL A 45 -10.37 8.94 -7.19
N ASN A 46 -9.21 9.21 -7.79
CA ASN A 46 -9.06 9.28 -9.24
C ASN A 46 -8.25 8.08 -9.77
N SER A 47 -8.88 6.90 -9.78
CA SER A 47 -8.27 5.65 -10.24
C SER A 47 -7.72 5.72 -11.67
N SER A 48 -8.23 6.62 -12.53
CA SER A 48 -7.70 6.82 -13.89
C SER A 48 -6.27 7.35 -13.92
N LYS A 49 -5.83 8.02 -12.84
CA LYS A 49 -4.45 8.53 -12.71
C LYS A 49 -3.56 7.61 -11.89
N CYS A 50 -4.14 6.86 -10.96
CA CYS A 50 -3.38 6.12 -9.97
C CYS A 50 -4.19 4.98 -9.35
N ASN A 51 -3.79 3.74 -9.62
CA ASN A 51 -4.39 2.56 -9.02
C ASN A 51 -3.45 1.95 -7.97
N PHE A 52 -3.89 1.90 -6.71
CA PHE A 52 -3.16 1.27 -5.63
C PHE A 52 -3.53 -0.21 -5.52
N LEU A 53 -3.01 -1.02 -6.44
CA LEU A 53 -3.23 -2.46 -6.43
C LEU A 53 -2.40 -3.13 -5.33
N ALA A 54 -3.07 -3.86 -4.45
CA ALA A 54 -2.45 -4.58 -3.35
C ALA A 54 -2.71 -6.09 -3.46
N SER A 55 -1.75 -6.89 -3.03
CA SER A 55 -1.85 -8.35 -3.01
C SER A 55 -2.07 -8.85 -1.59
N LYS A 56 -2.98 -9.82 -1.41
CA LYS A 56 -3.14 -10.53 -0.14
C LYS A 56 -1.88 -11.35 0.11
N CYS A 57 -1.30 -11.19 1.29
CA CYS A 57 -0.14 -11.98 1.72
C CYS A 57 -0.24 -12.28 3.21
N ASP A 58 0.47 -13.28 3.70
CA ASP A 58 0.48 -13.61 5.13
C ASP A 58 1.44 -12.70 5.93
N SER A 59 2.40 -12.09 5.25
CA SER A 59 3.27 -11.08 5.84
C SER A 59 3.86 -10.13 4.79
N TYR A 60 4.30 -8.95 5.24
CA TYR A 60 5.03 -8.03 4.36
C TYR A 60 6.37 -8.64 3.86
N SER A 61 7.01 -9.49 4.66
CA SER A 61 8.24 -10.20 4.25
C SER A 61 7.97 -11.11 3.05
N ASP A 62 6.87 -11.86 3.09
CA ASP A 62 6.51 -12.79 2.02
C ASP A 62 6.11 -12.04 0.75
N PHE A 63 5.44 -10.90 0.92
CA PHE A 63 5.17 -9.96 -0.16
C PHE A 63 6.46 -9.42 -0.77
N GLN A 64 7.46 -9.06 0.04
CA GLN A 64 8.75 -8.60 -0.48
C GLN A 64 9.52 -9.67 -1.24
N LYS A 65 9.35 -10.95 -0.86
CA LYS A 65 9.94 -12.12 -1.53
C LYS A 65 9.17 -12.57 -2.78
N GLY A 66 8.03 -11.95 -3.10
CA GLY A 66 7.20 -12.33 -4.24
C GLY A 66 6.39 -13.61 -4.05
N LEU A 67 6.23 -14.09 -2.81
CA LEU A 67 5.55 -15.37 -2.53
C LEU A 67 4.04 -15.32 -2.77
N CYS A 68 3.47 -14.12 -2.90
CA CYS A 68 2.06 -13.85 -3.20
C CYS A 68 1.88 -13.06 -4.52
N SER A 69 2.77 -13.32 -5.48
CA SER A 69 2.71 -12.76 -6.84
C SER A 69 2.12 -13.72 -7.86
N ASN A 70 1.49 -14.82 -7.42
CA ASN A 70 0.84 -15.78 -8.33
C ASN A 70 -0.56 -15.30 -8.75
N ASP A 71 -1.05 -15.77 -9.89
CA ASP A 71 -2.37 -15.41 -10.45
C ASP A 71 -3.55 -15.76 -9.52
N SER A 72 -3.31 -16.61 -8.53
CA SER A 72 -4.32 -17.05 -7.55
C SER A 72 -4.39 -16.16 -6.31
N SER A 73 -3.41 -15.27 -6.10
CA SER A 73 -3.36 -14.40 -4.93
C SER A 73 -4.45 -13.33 -5.04
N PRO A 74 -5.38 -13.23 -4.08
CA PRO A 74 -6.41 -12.20 -4.09
C PRO A 74 -5.80 -10.81 -4.18
N MET A 75 -6.31 -9.99 -5.08
CA MET A 75 -5.89 -8.60 -5.25
C MET A 75 -7.04 -7.65 -4.93
N ALA A 76 -6.71 -6.49 -4.39
CA ALA A 76 -7.67 -5.45 -4.05
C ALA A 76 -7.11 -4.06 -4.35
N GLU A 77 -7.98 -3.15 -4.80
CA GLU A 77 -7.62 -1.73 -4.92
C GLU A 77 -7.76 -1.06 -3.55
N MET A 78 -6.70 -0.42 -3.09
CA MET A 78 -6.70 0.34 -1.84
C MET A 78 -7.37 1.70 -2.02
N GLY A 79 -8.19 2.11 -1.06
CA GLY A 79 -8.77 3.46 -0.97
C GLY A 79 -10.25 3.49 -1.35
N GLN A 80 -10.70 4.57 -2.01
CA GLN A 80 -12.09 4.71 -2.44
C GLN A 80 -12.63 3.52 -3.27
N PRO A 81 -11.88 2.96 -4.24
CA PRO A 81 -12.40 1.87 -5.07
C PRO A 81 -12.40 0.51 -4.38
N ALA A 82 -11.98 0.41 -3.11
CA ALA A 82 -11.97 -0.84 -2.37
C ALA A 82 -13.36 -1.49 -2.33
N LYS A 83 -13.41 -2.79 -2.62
CA LYS A 83 -14.62 -3.61 -2.59
C LYS A 83 -14.39 -4.86 -1.74
N PRO A 84 -15.40 -5.34 -1.01
CA PRO A 84 -15.32 -6.64 -0.34
C PRO A 84 -14.99 -7.76 -1.33
N ILE A 85 -14.20 -8.74 -0.90
CA ILE A 85 -13.89 -9.94 -1.68
C ILE A 85 -14.59 -11.12 -1.02
N SER A 86 -15.52 -11.75 -1.74
CA SER A 86 -16.27 -12.92 -1.25
C SER A 86 -15.33 -14.08 -0.94
N GLY A 87 -15.55 -14.73 0.22
CA GLY A 87 -14.76 -15.89 0.65
C GLY A 87 -13.48 -15.55 1.40
N LEU A 88 -13.11 -14.27 1.54
CA LEU A 88 -12.01 -13.87 2.42
C LEU A 88 -12.48 -13.72 3.87
N PRO A 89 -11.67 -14.16 4.85
CA PRO A 89 -11.93 -13.88 6.25
C PRO A 89 -11.77 -12.37 6.53
N PRO A 90 -12.48 -11.82 7.53
CA PRO A 90 -12.24 -10.45 7.97
C PRO A 90 -10.79 -10.29 8.46
N LYS A 91 -10.28 -9.06 8.44
CA LYS A 91 -8.89 -8.73 8.75
C LYS A 91 -7.89 -9.37 7.79
N SER A 92 -8.31 -9.61 6.54
CA SER A 92 -7.39 -10.07 5.50
C SER A 92 -6.40 -8.97 5.17
N GLU A 93 -5.10 -9.28 5.25
CA GLU A 93 -4.03 -8.30 5.05
C GLU A 93 -3.60 -8.20 3.59
N PHE A 94 -3.47 -6.98 3.11
CA PHE A 94 -3.05 -6.65 1.75
C PHE A 94 -1.82 -5.74 1.77
N PHE A 95 -0.85 -6.05 0.93
CA PHE A 95 0.41 -5.33 0.86
C PHE A 95 0.64 -4.77 -0.55
N LEU A 96 1.25 -3.59 -0.58
CA LEU A 96 1.62 -2.87 -1.79
C LEU A 96 2.86 -2.01 -1.54
N ARG A 97 3.52 -1.59 -2.62
CA ARG A 97 4.60 -0.59 -2.58
C ARG A 97 4.09 0.73 -3.14
N THR A 98 4.65 1.83 -2.67
CA THR A 98 4.35 3.17 -3.20
C THR A 98 5.64 3.90 -3.59
N SER A 99 5.55 4.81 -4.54
CA SER A 99 6.59 5.80 -4.86
C SER A 99 6.77 6.80 -3.71
N PRO A 100 7.98 7.38 -3.54
CA PRO A 100 8.21 8.49 -2.62
C PRO A 100 7.65 9.84 -3.12
N SER A 101 6.98 9.88 -4.27
CA SER A 101 6.45 11.11 -4.88
C SER A 101 5.19 10.83 -5.69
N GLN A 102 4.36 11.84 -5.90
CA GLN A 102 3.16 11.69 -6.71
C GLN A 102 3.51 11.41 -8.19
N PRO A 103 2.74 10.54 -8.88
CA PRO A 103 1.73 9.67 -8.30
C PRO A 103 2.35 8.59 -7.40
N TYR A 104 1.77 8.37 -6.22
CA TYR A 104 2.34 7.47 -5.22
C TYR A 104 2.14 5.99 -5.57
N CYS A 105 1.16 5.63 -6.38
CA CYS A 105 1.06 4.27 -6.90
C CYS A 105 2.24 3.95 -7.80
N LEU A 106 2.61 2.67 -7.85
CA LEU A 106 3.54 2.16 -8.83
C LEU A 106 2.72 1.54 -9.96
N GLN A 107 2.87 2.05 -11.19
CA GLN A 107 2.29 1.38 -12.35
C GLN A 107 3.04 0.07 -12.58
N GLY A 108 2.32 -1.04 -12.73
CA GLY A 108 2.91 -2.33 -13.12
C GLY A 108 3.69 -3.07 -12.03
N SER A 109 3.35 -2.93 -10.74
CA SER A 109 4.04 -3.65 -9.64
C SER A 109 3.88 -5.19 -9.62
N TYR A 110 3.48 -5.78 -10.75
CA TYR A 110 3.43 -7.21 -11.05
C TYR A 110 4.40 -7.64 -12.17
N GLU A 111 5.42 -6.82 -12.50
CA GLU A 111 6.53 -7.33 -13.31
C GLU A 111 7.37 -8.32 -12.49
N SER A 112 7.02 -9.58 -12.71
CA SER A 112 7.82 -10.77 -12.46
C SER A 112 9.28 -10.53 -12.82
N LYS A 113 10.19 -10.89 -11.92
CA LYS A 113 11.50 -11.40 -12.32
C LYS A 113 11.46 -12.91 -12.25
#